data_AF-A0A482WMZ6-F1
#
_entry.id   AF-A0A482WMZ6-F1
#
_cell.length_a   1.000
_cell.length_b   1.000
_cell.length_c   1.000
_cell.angle_alpha   90.00
_cell.angle_beta   90.00
_cell.angle_gamma   90.00
#
_symmetry.space_group_name_H-M   'P 1'
#
loop_
_entity.id
_entity.type
_entity.pdbx_description
1 polymer ?
#
loop_
_entity_poly.entity_id
_entity_poly.type
_entity_poly.pdbx_seq_one_letter_code
_entity_poly.pdbx_strand_id
1 'polypeptide(L)'
;MDEERMSGEATVITVKSAVPHHNLDDGYASSASSPHSTGLVSSQSQLCGKKRTRGSLKSAGGKQSLKSQNSTSSDDSEVVNREVEVRLVQLGGGGGKAGGYEVVLSNVEGGGGGGGGEAGDGRETWTSNADFLLSIIGFAVDLANVWRFPYLCYRNGGGAFLVPYLLMLVFGAVPLFYMELILGQYNRQGPVTVWRICPLFKGVGLCAVLVAFYVSFYYNVIISWSLYFLVASMTPDLPWLHCNHTWNTKLCTDQDGLNVSALSHSPASEYFHRGVLEMQRSPGLHDMGFPKWQLVLCLATVYSMLYLSLFKGVKSSGKVVWITATMPYVVLSILLVRGLTLPGALSGIQYYLQPDLSKLKETQVWVDAAVQIFYSVGAGFGVHLSYASYNSFHNNCYRDCIVTACVNSFTSFFSGFVIFTYLGFMSHKQGVHIKDVATE
;
A
#
# COMPACT_ATOMS: atom_id res chain seq x y z
N MET A 1 26.48 -50.89 40.81
CA MET A 1 25.73 -52.03 40.28
C MET A 1 24.79 -51.43 39.26
N ASP A 2 25.27 -51.48 38.04
CA ASP A 2 24.85 -50.67 36.90
C ASP A 2 23.49 -51.10 36.36
N GLU A 3 22.66 -50.13 36.00
CA GLU A 3 21.41 -50.37 35.27
C GLU A 3 21.73 -50.21 33.77
N GLU A 4 22.08 -51.32 33.12
CA GLU A 4 22.31 -51.43 31.69
C GLU A 4 21.00 -51.15 30.92
N ARG A 5 20.88 -49.94 30.38
CA ARG A 5 19.85 -49.59 29.41
C ARG A 5 20.28 -50.07 28.03
N MET A 6 19.74 -51.21 27.57
CA MET A 6 19.91 -51.65 26.18
C MET A 6 19.41 -50.58 25.21
N SER A 7 20.32 -49.96 24.47
CA SER A 7 20.02 -49.15 23.30
C SER A 7 19.70 -50.08 22.13
N GLY A 8 18.42 -50.19 21.76
CA GLY A 8 18.04 -50.71 20.45
C GLY A 8 18.39 -49.67 19.38
N GLU A 9 19.30 -50.00 18.47
CA GLU A 9 19.59 -49.18 17.29
C GLU A 9 18.33 -49.07 16.42
N ALA A 10 17.87 -47.84 16.20
CA ALA A 10 16.84 -47.55 15.20
C ALA A 10 17.50 -47.55 13.81
N THR A 11 17.09 -48.48 12.95
CA THR A 11 17.51 -48.47 11.54
C THR A 11 16.79 -47.32 10.82
N VAL A 12 17.53 -46.26 10.50
CA VAL A 12 17.01 -45.12 9.72
C VAL A 12 17.08 -45.46 8.24
N ILE A 13 15.94 -45.53 7.57
CA ILE A 13 15.86 -45.70 6.12
C ILE A 13 15.39 -44.37 5.51
N THR A 14 16.31 -43.66 4.84
CA THR A 14 15.98 -42.42 4.13
C THR A 14 15.47 -42.76 2.73
N VAL A 15 14.18 -42.56 2.47
CA VAL A 15 13.58 -42.72 1.13
C VAL A 15 13.37 -41.33 0.52
N LYS A 16 14.10 -41.05 -0.56
CA LYS A 16 13.84 -39.85 -1.39
C LYS A 16 12.75 -40.18 -2.40
N SER A 17 11.58 -39.58 -2.25
CA SER A 17 10.50 -39.66 -3.25
C SER A 17 10.43 -38.35 -4.03
N ALA A 18 10.55 -38.44 -5.36
CA ALA A 18 10.22 -37.36 -6.27
C ALA A 18 8.81 -37.64 -6.80
N VAL A 19 7.82 -36.84 -6.41
CA VAL A 19 6.44 -36.98 -6.92
C VAL A 19 6.26 -35.97 -8.06
N PRO A 20 6.01 -36.41 -9.31
CA PRO A 20 5.61 -35.50 -10.38
C PRO A 20 4.12 -35.17 -10.24
N HIS A 21 3.75 -33.93 -10.56
CA HIS A 21 2.35 -33.53 -10.73
C HIS A 21 1.68 -34.38 -11.83
N HIS A 22 0.66 -35.18 -11.47
CA HIS A 22 -0.23 -35.82 -12.44
C HIS A 22 -1.54 -35.02 -12.52
N ASN A 23 -1.87 -34.51 -13.71
CA ASN A 23 -3.21 -34.04 -14.04
C ASN A 23 -4.15 -35.25 -14.09
N LEU A 24 -5.26 -35.17 -13.36
CA LEU A 24 -6.40 -36.07 -13.46
C LEU A 24 -7.49 -35.34 -14.26
N ASP A 25 -7.76 -35.81 -15.47
CA ASP A 25 -9.03 -35.58 -16.16
C ASP A 25 -9.35 -36.83 -17.00
N ASP A 26 -10.37 -37.58 -16.58
CA ASP A 26 -11.12 -38.52 -17.41
C ASP A 26 -12.55 -38.58 -16.87
N GLY A 27 -13.54 -38.30 -17.73
CA GLY A 27 -14.95 -38.34 -17.31
C GLY A 27 -16.02 -37.89 -18.31
N TYR A 28 -16.30 -38.73 -19.30
CA TYR A 28 -17.61 -38.98 -19.95
C TYR A 28 -18.22 -38.02 -20.99
N ALA A 29 -18.89 -38.68 -21.94
CA ALA A 29 -19.33 -38.22 -23.24
C ALA A 29 -20.86 -37.97 -23.37
N SER A 30 -21.19 -37.26 -24.46
CA SER A 30 -22.33 -37.48 -25.39
C SER A 30 -23.57 -36.58 -25.36
N SER A 31 -23.73 -35.89 -26.51
CA SER A 31 -24.92 -35.67 -27.36
C SER A 31 -26.10 -34.79 -26.91
N ALA A 32 -26.30 -33.66 -27.61
CA ALA A 32 -27.59 -33.22 -28.16
C ALA A 32 -27.44 -32.12 -29.24
N SER A 33 -28.07 -32.37 -30.40
CA SER A 33 -28.53 -31.51 -31.53
C SER A 33 -29.12 -30.13 -31.16
N SER A 34 -29.26 -29.07 -31.97
CA SER A 34 -28.99 -28.61 -33.36
C SER A 34 -29.35 -27.08 -33.40
N PRO A 35 -29.70 -26.40 -34.52
CA PRO A 35 -28.81 -25.62 -35.42
C PRO A 35 -29.22 -24.12 -35.61
N HIS A 36 -28.51 -23.42 -36.52
CA HIS A 36 -28.68 -22.05 -37.11
C HIS A 36 -27.57 -21.07 -36.69
N SER A 37 -26.95 -20.23 -37.53
CA SER A 37 -27.07 -19.91 -38.97
C SER A 37 -25.84 -19.08 -39.41
N THR A 38 -25.30 -19.39 -40.60
CA THR A 38 -24.66 -18.54 -41.65
C THR A 38 -23.96 -17.19 -41.33
N GLY A 39 -22.76 -17.02 -41.91
CA GLY A 39 -22.16 -15.72 -42.29
C GLY A 39 -20.62 -15.74 -42.30
N LEU A 40 -19.97 -16.27 -43.35
CA LEU A 40 -19.22 -15.50 -44.38
C LEU A 40 -18.33 -14.36 -43.83
N VAL A 41 -17.00 -14.50 -43.98
CA VAL A 41 -16.12 -13.67 -44.86
C VAL A 41 -14.67 -14.18 -44.81
N SER A 42 -14.06 -14.24 -46.00
CA SER A 42 -12.68 -14.59 -46.37
C SER A 42 -11.64 -13.63 -45.76
N SER A 43 -10.35 -13.96 -45.62
CA SER A 43 -9.41 -14.03 -46.74
C SER A 43 -8.00 -14.48 -46.30
N GLN A 44 -7.44 -15.39 -47.13
CA GLN A 44 -6.09 -15.39 -47.72
C GLN A 44 -4.85 -15.30 -46.80
N SER A 45 -4.06 -16.38 -46.70
CA SER A 45 -2.88 -16.73 -47.55
C SER A 45 -1.57 -16.34 -46.83
N GLN A 46 -0.43 -17.04 -46.85
CA GLN A 46 0.22 -17.98 -47.78
C GLN A 46 1.03 -18.99 -46.92
N LEU A 47 1.09 -20.30 -47.15
CA LEU A 47 1.76 -21.05 -48.23
C LEU A 47 3.27 -20.82 -48.37
N CYS A 48 4.08 -21.71 -47.79
CA CYS A 48 5.26 -22.34 -48.40
C CYS A 48 5.75 -23.44 -47.42
N GLY A 49 6.08 -24.68 -47.75
CA GLY A 49 6.48 -25.27 -49.01
C GLY A 49 7.39 -26.47 -48.70
N LYS A 50 6.76 -27.60 -48.40
CA LYS A 50 7.19 -29.00 -48.57
C LYS A 50 8.56 -29.20 -49.25
N LYS A 51 9.47 -29.95 -48.63
CA LYS A 51 10.23 -31.00 -49.34
C LYS A 51 10.77 -32.07 -48.40
N ARG A 52 10.73 -33.29 -48.94
CA ARG A 52 10.75 -34.60 -48.34
C ARG A 52 11.92 -35.32 -48.99
N THR A 53 12.77 -36.00 -48.22
CA THR A 53 13.60 -37.08 -48.78
C THR A 53 13.90 -38.15 -47.74
N ARG A 54 13.67 -39.39 -48.17
CA ARG A 54 13.85 -40.68 -47.49
C ARG A 54 15.34 -41.02 -47.32
N GLY A 55 15.65 -41.82 -46.30
CA GLY A 55 16.85 -42.65 -46.22
C GLY A 55 16.70 -43.65 -45.07
N SER A 56 16.98 -44.92 -45.32
CA SER A 56 16.61 -46.10 -44.51
C SER A 56 17.86 -46.82 -43.96
N LEU A 57 17.61 -47.71 -42.98
CA LEU A 57 18.41 -48.87 -42.50
C LEU A 57 19.47 -48.71 -41.38
N LYS A 58 19.09 -49.25 -40.21
CA LYS A 58 19.71 -50.29 -39.35
C LYS A 58 21.25 -50.47 -39.36
N SER A 59 21.87 -50.42 -38.17
CA SER A 59 22.59 -51.57 -37.55
C SER A 59 23.07 -51.23 -36.13
N ALA A 60 23.42 -52.28 -35.39
CA ALA A 60 23.61 -52.41 -33.95
C ALA A 60 24.97 -51.98 -33.39
N GLY A 61 24.97 -51.69 -32.08
CA GLY A 61 25.95 -52.15 -31.08
C GLY A 61 27.39 -51.64 -31.13
N GLY A 62 27.82 -50.93 -30.07
CA GLY A 62 29.24 -50.78 -29.75
C GLY A 62 29.57 -49.59 -28.84
N LYS A 63 30.11 -49.86 -27.66
CA LYS A 63 30.60 -48.89 -26.65
C LYS A 63 31.88 -48.20 -27.12
N GLN A 64 32.01 -46.87 -26.97
CA GLN A 64 33.00 -46.19 -26.12
C GLN A 64 33.06 -44.66 -26.32
N SER A 65 33.50 -44.01 -25.25
CA SER A 65 33.61 -42.58 -24.92
C SER A 65 34.48 -41.74 -25.86
N LEU A 66 34.08 -40.49 -26.13
CA LEU A 66 34.97 -39.37 -26.49
C LEU A 66 34.39 -38.03 -26.03
N LYS A 67 35.26 -37.22 -25.42
CA LYS A 67 35.01 -35.90 -24.81
C LYS A 67 34.71 -34.79 -25.86
N SER A 68 33.91 -33.82 -25.42
CA SER A 68 34.17 -32.35 -25.48
C SER A 68 33.16 -31.47 -26.25
N GLN A 69 32.72 -30.42 -25.53
CA GLN A 69 32.28 -29.07 -25.96
C GLN A 69 30.81 -28.76 -26.33
N ASN A 70 30.19 -28.04 -25.38
CA ASN A 70 29.48 -26.76 -25.46
C ASN A 70 27.98 -26.61 -25.85
N SER A 71 27.33 -25.83 -24.97
CA SER A 71 26.34 -24.75 -25.15
C SER A 71 24.83 -25.01 -25.16
N THR A 72 24.19 -24.34 -24.18
CA THR A 72 22.83 -23.72 -24.12
C THR A 72 21.60 -24.64 -24.16
N SER A 73 20.55 -24.50 -23.34
CA SER A 73 20.02 -23.38 -22.55
C SER A 73 19.14 -23.91 -21.41
N SER A 74 19.19 -23.23 -20.27
CA SER A 74 18.56 -23.51 -18.97
C SER A 74 17.12 -22.99 -18.86
N ASP A 75 16.19 -23.88 -18.50
CA ASP A 75 14.88 -23.57 -17.90
C ASP A 75 14.91 -24.14 -16.47
N ASP A 76 15.16 -23.28 -15.48
CA ASP A 76 15.16 -23.66 -14.06
C ASP A 76 13.75 -23.48 -13.49
N SER A 77 13.01 -24.58 -13.42
CA SER A 77 11.87 -24.72 -12.52
C SER A 77 12.39 -25.17 -11.15
N GLU A 78 12.26 -24.32 -10.14
CA GLU A 78 12.76 -24.57 -8.79
C GLU A 78 11.99 -25.74 -8.12
N VAL A 79 12.63 -26.90 -8.02
CA VAL A 79 12.11 -28.08 -7.32
C VAL A 79 12.36 -27.91 -5.82
N VAL A 80 11.31 -27.62 -5.05
CA VAL A 80 11.39 -27.59 -3.58
C VAL A 80 11.50 -29.02 -3.05
N ASN A 81 12.71 -29.44 -2.67
CA ASN A 81 12.93 -30.70 -1.96
C ASN A 81 12.41 -30.58 -0.52
N ARG A 82 11.35 -31.32 -0.19
CA ARG A 82 10.94 -31.56 1.21
C ARG A 82 11.53 -32.89 1.67
N GLU A 83 12.45 -32.85 2.63
CA GLU A 83 12.94 -34.06 3.30
C GLU A 83 11.93 -34.45 4.40
N VAL A 84 11.45 -35.69 4.35
CA VAL A 84 10.54 -36.25 5.35
C VAL A 84 11.26 -37.43 6.02
N GLU A 85 11.46 -37.35 7.33
CA GLU A 85 12.01 -38.47 8.10
C GLU A 85 10.88 -39.44 8.44
N VAL A 86 11.01 -40.69 8.00
CA VAL A 86 10.07 -41.76 8.31
C VAL A 86 10.66 -42.58 9.45
N ARG A 87 10.04 -42.52 10.63
CA ARG A 87 10.41 -43.39 11.76
C ARG A 87 9.43 -44.54 11.88
N LEU A 88 9.95 -45.76 11.91
CA LEU A 88 9.21 -46.96 12.24
C LEU A 88 9.33 -47.20 13.74
N VAL A 89 8.21 -47.05 14.46
CA VAL A 89 8.15 -47.35 15.89
C VAL A 89 7.56 -48.74 16.06
N GLN A 90 8.32 -49.63 16.70
CA GLN A 90 7.87 -50.98 16.99
C GLN A 90 7.00 -50.97 18.24
N LEU A 91 5.71 -51.32 18.09
CA LEU A 91 4.80 -51.40 19.22
C LEU A 91 5.11 -52.67 20.01
N GLY A 92 5.45 -52.51 21.29
CA GLY A 92 5.81 -53.61 22.18
C GLY A 92 4.65 -54.61 22.33
N GLY A 93 4.81 -55.80 21.76
CA GLY A 93 3.91 -56.93 21.96
C GLY A 93 4.39 -57.80 23.12
N GLY A 94 3.73 -57.71 24.27
CA GLY A 94 3.90 -58.69 25.34
C GLY A 94 3.22 -60.02 24.96
N GLY A 95 4.00 -61.11 24.92
CA GLY A 95 3.48 -62.47 24.82
C GLY A 95 3.13 -62.94 23.40
N GLY A 96 4.13 -63.38 22.63
CA GLY A 96 3.97 -64.39 21.58
C GLY A 96 3.12 -64.05 20.34
N LYS A 97 2.81 -62.78 20.06
CA LYS A 97 2.19 -62.36 18.78
C LYS A 97 3.06 -61.35 18.04
N ALA A 98 3.06 -61.43 16.71
CA ALA A 98 3.80 -60.54 15.82
C ALA A 98 3.42 -59.06 16.08
N GLY A 99 4.41 -58.24 16.41
CA GLY A 99 4.23 -56.81 16.70
C GLY A 99 3.95 -56.02 15.42
N GLY A 100 3.01 -55.08 15.50
CA GLY A 100 2.74 -54.11 14.45
C GLY A 100 3.75 -52.95 14.47
N TYR A 101 3.97 -52.33 13.31
CA TYR A 101 4.76 -51.12 13.16
C TYR A 101 3.84 -49.93 12.91
N GLU A 102 4.08 -48.82 13.60
CA GLU A 102 3.43 -47.54 13.31
C GLU A 102 4.40 -46.66 12.51
N VAL A 103 3.90 -46.09 11.40
CA VAL A 103 4.66 -45.18 10.54
C VAL A 103 4.36 -43.75 11.01
N VAL A 104 5.33 -43.11 11.65
CA VAL A 104 5.21 -41.72 12.08
C VAL A 104 6.00 -40.84 11.11
N LEU A 105 5.30 -39.88 10.49
CA LEU A 105 5.89 -38.86 9.61
C LEU A 105 6.15 -37.61 10.45
N SER A 106 7.42 -37.25 10.63
CA SER A 106 7.80 -36.01 11.31
C SER A 106 8.66 -35.15 10.38
N ASN A 107 8.28 -33.88 10.21
CA ASN A 107 9.15 -32.90 9.57
C ASN A 107 10.34 -32.62 10.49
N VAL A 108 11.56 -32.73 9.96
CA VAL A 108 12.77 -32.41 10.71
C VAL A 108 12.92 -30.89 10.73
N GLU A 109 12.38 -30.24 11.77
CA GLU A 109 12.81 -28.89 12.13
C GLU A 109 13.97 -28.99 13.12
N GLY A 110 15.11 -28.40 12.73
CA GLY A 110 16.29 -28.32 13.57
C GLY A 110 15.98 -27.69 14.93
N GLY A 111 16.39 -28.37 15.99
CA GLY A 111 15.97 -28.09 17.36
C GLY A 111 16.40 -26.73 17.91
N GLY A 112 15.47 -26.10 18.62
CA GLY A 112 15.66 -25.05 19.62
C GLY A 112 14.43 -25.04 20.54
N GLY A 113 14.63 -25.37 21.81
CA GLY A 113 13.58 -25.85 22.71
C GLY A 113 12.55 -24.84 23.24
N GLY A 114 11.47 -25.41 23.77
CA GLY A 114 10.76 -24.92 24.96
C GLY A 114 9.72 -23.81 24.76
N GLY A 115 8.47 -24.20 24.48
CA GLY A 115 7.30 -23.35 24.67
C GLY A 115 6.10 -23.87 23.88
N GLY A 116 4.98 -24.15 24.55
CA GLY A 116 3.74 -24.54 23.89
C GLY A 116 3.23 -23.40 23.01
N GLY A 117 3.60 -23.44 21.72
CA GLY A 117 3.07 -22.58 20.67
C GLY A 117 2.08 -23.36 19.84
N GLU A 118 0.89 -22.78 19.62
CA GLU A 118 -0.03 -23.22 18.58
C GLU A 118 0.74 -23.46 17.28
N ALA A 119 0.44 -24.56 16.58
CA ALA A 119 0.99 -24.87 15.26
C ALA A 119 0.60 -23.76 14.28
N GLY A 120 1.43 -22.73 14.18
CA GLY A 120 1.16 -21.53 13.39
C GLY A 120 1.37 -21.80 11.91
N ASP A 121 0.49 -21.21 11.09
CA ASP A 121 0.49 -21.15 9.61
C ASP A 121 1.77 -20.52 8.97
N GLY A 122 2.91 -20.48 9.68
CA GLY A 122 4.20 -19.95 9.20
C GLY A 122 4.22 -18.44 8.88
N ARG A 123 3.07 -17.76 8.87
CA ARG A 123 2.97 -16.32 8.59
C ARG A 123 3.52 -15.51 9.75
N GLU A 124 4.41 -14.57 9.44
CA GLU A 124 4.96 -13.63 10.41
C GLU A 124 3.85 -12.83 11.14
N THR A 125 4.20 -12.30 12.32
CA THR A 125 3.32 -11.46 13.13
C THR A 125 3.97 -10.13 13.46
N TRP A 126 3.14 -9.14 13.80
CA TRP A 126 3.60 -7.88 14.35
C TRP A 126 4.39 -8.08 15.64
N THR A 127 5.43 -7.27 15.86
CA THR A 127 6.24 -7.33 17.08
C THR A 127 5.47 -6.87 18.32
N SER A 128 4.47 -6.01 18.16
CA SER A 128 3.55 -5.59 19.21
C SER A 128 2.23 -5.07 18.62
N ASN A 129 1.16 -5.09 19.41
CA ASN A 129 -0.12 -4.50 19.02
C ASN A 129 -0.03 -2.98 18.77
N ALA A 130 0.91 -2.30 19.44
CA ALA A 130 1.17 -0.89 19.22
C ALA A 130 1.80 -0.62 17.84
N ASP A 131 2.71 -1.48 17.38
CA ASP A 131 3.31 -1.37 16.03
C ASP A 131 2.22 -1.50 14.94
N PHE A 132 1.27 -2.43 15.13
CA PHE A 132 0.10 -2.57 14.25
C PHE A 132 -0.81 -1.34 14.30
N LEU A 133 -1.23 -0.91 15.51
CA LEU A 133 -2.13 0.22 15.69
C LEU A 133 -1.55 1.51 15.09
N LEU A 134 -0.26 1.79 15.33
CA LEU A 134 0.43 2.93 14.72
C LEU A 134 0.54 2.81 13.20
N SER A 135 0.65 1.59 12.67
CA SER A 135 0.70 1.33 11.22
C SER A 135 -0.63 1.62 10.53
N ILE A 136 -1.77 1.18 11.09
CA ILE A 136 -3.09 1.52 10.52
C ILE A 136 -3.46 3.00 10.73
N ILE A 137 -3.01 3.63 11.83
CA ILE A 137 -3.15 5.08 12.05
C ILE A 137 -2.29 5.85 11.03
N GLY A 138 -1.02 5.46 10.88
CA GLY A 138 -0.08 6.11 9.97
C GLY A 138 -0.46 5.96 8.50
N PHE A 139 -1.21 4.91 8.15
CA PHE A 139 -1.81 4.78 6.82
C PHE A 139 -3.06 5.65 6.64
N ALA A 140 -3.93 5.72 7.66
CA ALA A 140 -5.15 6.54 7.60
C ALA A 140 -4.85 8.05 7.65
N VAL A 141 -3.76 8.45 8.31
CA VAL A 141 -3.35 9.85 8.43
C VAL A 141 -2.34 10.21 7.34
N ASP A 142 -2.78 11.03 6.41
CA ASP A 142 -2.01 11.41 5.23
C ASP A 142 -2.13 12.92 4.92
N LEU A 143 -1.62 13.34 3.77
CA LEU A 143 -1.68 14.73 3.34
C LEU A 143 -3.12 15.22 3.19
N ALA A 144 -4.08 14.38 2.78
CA ALA A 144 -5.48 14.78 2.60
C ALA A 144 -6.15 15.18 3.93
N ASN A 145 -5.71 14.64 5.07
CA ASN A 145 -6.16 15.15 6.37
C ASN A 145 -5.74 16.60 6.60
N VAL A 146 -4.60 17.03 6.05
CA VAL A 146 -4.01 18.35 6.33
C VAL A 146 -4.60 19.46 5.46
N TRP A 147 -4.73 19.26 4.14
CA TRP A 147 -5.22 20.33 3.25
C TRP A 147 -6.65 20.11 2.75
N ARG A 148 -7.01 18.85 2.43
CA ARG A 148 -8.29 18.55 1.77
C ARG A 148 -9.47 18.62 2.73
N PHE A 149 -9.36 18.03 3.92
CA PHE A 149 -10.45 18.12 4.90
C PHE A 149 -10.76 19.56 5.31
N PRO A 150 -9.78 20.41 5.68
CA PRO A 150 -10.07 21.79 6.03
C PRO A 150 -10.68 22.56 4.86
N TYR A 151 -10.19 22.32 3.63
CA TYR A 151 -10.77 22.88 2.41
C TYR A 151 -12.25 22.51 2.23
N LEU A 152 -12.59 21.22 2.34
CA LEU A 152 -13.98 20.76 2.19
C LEU A 152 -14.88 21.25 3.32
N CYS A 153 -14.36 21.30 4.55
CA CYS A 153 -15.09 21.78 5.71
C CYS A 153 -15.56 23.22 5.49
N TYR A 154 -14.66 24.12 5.07
CA TYR A 154 -15.07 25.51 4.83
C TYR A 154 -16.02 25.62 3.63
N ARG A 155 -15.75 24.91 2.53
CA ARG A 155 -16.54 25.02 1.30
C ARG A 155 -17.99 24.58 1.51
N ASN A 156 -18.19 23.60 2.38
CA ASN A 156 -19.45 22.91 2.59
C ASN A 156 -20.17 23.32 3.89
N GLY A 157 -19.98 24.57 4.32
CA GLY A 157 -20.74 25.16 5.43
C GLY A 157 -20.01 25.21 6.77
N GLY A 158 -18.67 25.21 6.74
CA GLY A 158 -17.82 25.34 7.92
C GLY A 158 -18.13 24.25 8.95
N GLY A 159 -18.35 24.65 10.20
CA GLY A 159 -18.67 23.73 11.29
C GLY A 159 -19.91 22.85 11.05
N ALA A 160 -20.84 23.26 10.19
CA ALA A 160 -22.01 22.43 9.85
C ALA A 160 -21.62 21.14 9.11
N PHE A 161 -20.53 21.15 8.33
CA PHE A 161 -20.03 20.00 7.58
C PHE A 161 -19.65 18.81 8.49
N LEU A 162 -19.37 19.05 9.77
CA LEU A 162 -19.06 17.98 10.72
C LEU A 162 -20.24 17.02 10.91
N VAL A 163 -21.49 17.48 10.74
CA VAL A 163 -22.68 16.61 10.84
C VAL A 163 -22.70 15.52 9.77
N PRO A 164 -22.71 15.83 8.46
CA PRO A 164 -22.67 14.80 7.43
C PRO A 164 -21.37 14.00 7.48
N TYR A 165 -20.23 14.61 7.83
CA TYR A 165 -18.95 13.90 7.96
C TYR A 165 -19.00 12.81 9.05
N LEU A 166 -19.48 13.14 10.26
CA LEU A 166 -19.59 12.17 11.36
C LEU A 166 -20.63 11.08 11.09
N LEU A 167 -21.73 11.42 10.42
CA LEU A 167 -22.73 10.41 10.02
C LEU A 167 -22.17 9.44 8.99
N MET A 168 -21.47 9.94 7.96
CA MET A 168 -20.80 9.08 6.97
C MET A 168 -19.66 8.26 7.58
N LEU A 169 -18.98 8.78 8.60
CA LEU A 169 -18.00 8.03 9.38
C LEU A 169 -18.65 6.84 10.09
N VAL A 170 -19.70 7.09 10.90
CA VAL A 170 -20.32 6.07 11.75
C VAL A 170 -21.08 5.03 10.94
N PHE A 171 -21.84 5.45 9.92
CA PHE A 171 -22.70 4.54 9.16
C PHE A 171 -22.05 3.99 7.88
N GLY A 172 -21.00 4.63 7.36
CA GLY A 172 -20.34 4.23 6.12
C GLY A 172 -18.93 3.68 6.35
N ALA A 173 -18.00 4.54 6.78
CA ALA A 173 -16.59 4.19 6.81
C ALA A 173 -16.22 3.20 7.92
N VAL A 174 -16.71 3.38 9.15
CA VAL A 174 -16.38 2.49 10.28
C VAL A 174 -16.84 1.05 10.04
N PRO A 175 -18.07 0.76 9.57
CA PRO A 175 -18.48 -0.61 9.27
C PRO A 175 -17.60 -1.28 8.20
N LEU A 176 -17.28 -0.56 7.13
CA LEU A 176 -16.45 -1.10 6.04
C LEU A 176 -15.00 -1.30 6.46
N PHE A 177 -14.44 -0.36 7.22
CA PHE A 177 -13.10 -0.48 7.78
C PHE A 177 -13.01 -1.65 8.77
N TYR A 178 -14.00 -1.80 9.66
CA TYR A 178 -14.03 -2.91 10.61
C TYR A 178 -14.16 -4.26 9.91
N MET A 179 -15.03 -4.36 8.90
CA MET A 179 -15.17 -5.55 8.07
C MET A 179 -13.84 -5.94 7.41
N GLU A 180 -13.11 -4.97 6.86
CA GLU A 180 -11.82 -5.22 6.21
C GLU A 180 -10.76 -5.73 7.21
N LEU A 181 -10.72 -5.15 8.42
CA LEU A 181 -9.83 -5.60 9.49
C LEU A 181 -10.14 -7.03 9.94
N ILE A 182 -11.43 -7.37 10.12
CA ILE A 182 -11.84 -8.73 10.48
C ILE A 182 -11.48 -9.72 9.37
N LEU A 183 -11.80 -9.38 8.11
CA LEU A 183 -11.48 -10.24 6.97
C LEU A 183 -9.99 -10.52 6.86
N GLY A 184 -9.14 -9.50 7.09
CA GLY A 184 -7.69 -9.67 7.11
C GLY A 184 -7.23 -10.54 8.26
N GLN A 185 -7.62 -10.20 9.50
CA GLN A 185 -7.15 -10.90 10.71
C GLN A 185 -7.64 -12.35 10.77
N TYR A 186 -8.89 -12.61 10.40
CA TYR A 186 -9.49 -13.95 10.45
C TYR A 186 -8.89 -14.88 9.39
N ASN A 187 -8.75 -14.41 8.15
CA ASN A 187 -8.29 -15.28 7.04
C ASN A 187 -6.76 -15.34 6.91
N ARG A 188 -6.01 -14.42 7.55
CA ARG A 188 -4.54 -14.33 7.47
C ARG A 188 -4.01 -14.36 6.04
N GLN A 189 -4.72 -13.73 5.11
CA GLN A 189 -4.42 -13.73 3.67
C GLN A 189 -4.28 -12.31 3.13
N GLY A 190 -3.65 -12.19 1.96
CA GLY A 190 -3.54 -10.91 1.25
C GLY A 190 -4.83 -10.56 0.50
N PRO A 191 -4.90 -9.35 -0.09
CA PRO A 191 -6.12 -8.81 -0.69
C PRO A 191 -6.60 -9.60 -1.90
N VAL A 192 -5.73 -10.34 -2.60
CA VAL A 192 -6.12 -11.22 -3.70
C VAL A 192 -6.55 -12.60 -3.20
N THR A 193 -5.82 -13.16 -2.23
CA THR A 193 -6.03 -14.53 -1.77
C THR A 193 -7.25 -14.66 -0.85
N VAL A 194 -7.59 -13.62 -0.09
CA VAL A 194 -8.79 -13.61 0.78
C VAL A 194 -10.09 -13.92 0.04
N TRP A 195 -10.17 -13.58 -1.25
CA TRP A 195 -11.34 -13.87 -2.09
C TRP A 195 -11.49 -15.36 -2.45
N ARG A 196 -10.68 -16.26 -1.90
CA ARG A 196 -11.00 -17.69 -1.88
C ARG A 196 -12.34 -17.99 -1.20
N ILE A 197 -12.82 -17.08 -0.34
CA ILE A 197 -14.18 -17.10 0.23
C ILE A 197 -15.25 -17.07 -0.88
N CYS A 198 -15.06 -16.25 -1.92
CA CYS A 198 -15.93 -16.16 -3.08
C CYS A 198 -15.08 -15.98 -4.36
N PRO A 199 -14.68 -17.08 -5.03
CA PRO A 199 -13.74 -17.03 -6.15
C PRO A 199 -14.19 -16.13 -7.31
N LEU A 200 -15.51 -15.94 -7.49
CA LEU A 200 -16.09 -15.02 -8.46
C LEU A 200 -15.59 -13.58 -8.29
N PHE A 201 -15.32 -13.17 -7.05
CA PHE A 201 -14.87 -11.81 -6.70
C PHE A 201 -13.36 -11.68 -6.54
N LYS A 202 -12.56 -12.68 -6.96
CA LYS A 202 -11.08 -12.59 -6.94
C LYS A 202 -10.55 -11.37 -7.70
N GLY A 203 -11.28 -10.88 -8.70
CA GLY A 203 -10.97 -9.65 -9.43
C GLY A 203 -10.95 -8.39 -8.56
N VAL A 204 -11.72 -8.34 -7.47
CA VAL A 204 -11.75 -7.18 -6.54
C VAL A 204 -10.38 -7.00 -5.89
N GLY A 205 -9.76 -8.09 -5.43
CA GLY A 205 -8.40 -8.06 -4.87
C GLY A 205 -7.34 -7.64 -5.87
N LEU A 206 -7.43 -8.10 -7.12
CA LEU A 206 -6.51 -7.67 -8.19
C LEU A 206 -6.68 -6.18 -8.50
N CYS A 207 -7.92 -5.69 -8.53
CA CYS A 207 -8.21 -4.27 -8.73
C CYS A 207 -7.61 -3.43 -7.59
N ALA A 208 -7.76 -3.85 -6.33
CA ALA A 208 -7.16 -3.15 -5.19
C ALA A 208 -5.63 -3.01 -5.31
N VAL A 209 -4.94 -4.09 -5.70
CA VAL A 209 -3.48 -4.07 -5.94
C VAL A 209 -3.12 -3.14 -7.11
N LEU A 210 -3.89 -3.17 -8.20
CA LEU A 210 -3.66 -2.30 -9.35
C LEU A 210 -3.87 -0.81 -9.01
N VAL A 211 -4.90 -0.48 -8.23
CA VAL A 211 -5.14 0.88 -7.75
C VAL A 211 -3.97 1.34 -6.87
N ALA A 212 -3.51 0.50 -5.93
CA ALA A 212 -2.35 0.83 -5.10
C ALA A 212 -1.09 1.07 -5.95
N PHE A 213 -0.88 0.28 -7.01
CA PHE A 213 0.20 0.48 -7.96
C PHE A 213 0.12 1.85 -8.67
N TYR A 214 -1.06 2.26 -9.17
CA TYR A 214 -1.22 3.59 -9.78
C TYR A 214 -1.03 4.74 -8.78
N VAL A 215 -1.52 4.58 -7.55
CA VAL A 215 -1.33 5.57 -6.49
C VAL A 215 0.16 5.76 -6.19
N SER A 216 0.93 4.67 -6.19
CA SER A 216 2.37 4.73 -5.92
C SER A 216 3.15 5.61 -6.92
N PHE A 217 2.69 5.74 -8.17
CA PHE A 217 3.38 6.54 -9.18
C PHE A 217 3.33 8.04 -8.89
N TYR A 218 2.19 8.57 -8.46
CA TYR A 218 2.05 10.01 -8.24
C TYR A 218 2.26 10.42 -6.79
N TYR A 219 1.87 9.59 -5.82
CA TYR A 219 1.93 9.99 -4.40
C TYR A 219 3.38 10.19 -3.93
N ASN A 220 4.29 9.34 -4.40
CA ASN A 220 5.73 9.48 -4.11
C ASN A 220 6.37 10.71 -4.74
N VAL A 221 5.79 11.26 -5.81
CA VAL A 221 6.22 12.54 -6.41
C VAL A 221 5.90 13.72 -5.49
N ILE A 222 4.76 13.68 -4.78
CA ILE A 222 4.41 14.72 -3.80
C ILE A 222 5.39 14.69 -2.61
N ILE A 223 5.76 13.50 -2.15
CA ILE A 223 6.78 13.32 -1.11
C ILE A 223 8.15 13.83 -1.61
N SER A 224 8.49 13.60 -2.88
CA SER A 224 9.75 14.10 -3.46
C SER A 224 9.78 15.63 -3.57
N TRP A 225 8.66 16.29 -3.88
CA TRP A 225 8.54 17.75 -3.79
C TRP A 225 8.75 18.23 -2.36
N SER A 226 8.16 17.56 -1.38
CA SER A 226 8.34 17.90 0.04
C SER A 226 9.79 17.78 0.48
N LEU A 227 10.49 16.72 0.04
CA LEU A 227 11.93 16.55 0.27
C LEU A 227 12.76 17.64 -0.42
N TYR A 228 12.39 18.03 -1.64
CA TYR A 228 13.02 19.13 -2.35
C TYR A 228 12.89 20.45 -1.57
N PHE A 229 11.69 20.79 -1.10
CA PHE A 229 11.44 21.98 -0.27
C PHE A 229 12.18 21.91 1.07
N LEU A 230 12.28 20.72 1.69
CA LEU A 230 13.05 20.53 2.92
C LEU A 230 14.53 20.89 2.71
N VAL A 231 15.15 20.40 1.64
CA VAL A 231 16.55 20.73 1.33
C VAL A 231 16.70 22.20 0.93
N ALA A 232 15.76 22.74 0.14
CA ALA A 232 15.75 24.14 -0.27
C ALA A 232 15.54 25.11 0.91
N SER A 233 14.96 24.65 2.02
CA SER A 233 14.79 25.45 3.25
C SER A 233 16.05 25.57 4.11
N MET A 234 17.13 24.87 3.76
CA MET A 234 18.42 24.91 4.48
C MET A 234 19.28 26.11 4.08
N THR A 235 18.64 27.26 3.84
CA THR A 235 19.28 28.53 3.51
C THR A 235 18.73 29.64 4.42
N PRO A 236 19.55 30.64 4.80
CA PRO A 236 19.09 31.72 5.68
C PRO A 236 18.03 32.59 5.02
N ASP A 237 18.14 32.76 3.70
CA ASP A 237 17.13 33.42 2.87
C ASP A 237 16.37 32.36 2.07
N LEU A 238 15.05 32.37 2.15
CA LEU A 238 14.20 31.35 1.55
C LEU A 238 14.00 31.63 0.05
N PRO A 239 14.20 30.65 -0.85
CA PRO A 239 14.13 30.88 -2.30
C PRO A 239 12.78 31.38 -2.85
N TRP A 240 11.71 31.27 -2.05
CA TRP A 240 10.35 31.70 -2.38
C TRP A 240 9.92 33.00 -1.67
N LEU A 241 10.86 33.70 -1.03
CA LEU A 241 10.58 34.94 -0.30
C LEU A 241 10.57 36.18 -1.22
N HIS A 242 11.40 36.17 -2.27
CA HIS A 242 11.65 37.33 -3.12
C HIS A 242 11.49 37.01 -4.61
N CYS A 243 11.20 38.02 -5.42
CA CYS A 243 11.06 37.92 -6.88
C CYS A 243 12.39 38.09 -7.65
N ASN A 244 13.53 38.21 -6.97
CA ASN A 244 14.83 38.48 -7.60
C ASN A 244 15.63 37.21 -7.92
N HIS A 245 15.00 36.26 -8.60
CA HIS A 245 15.66 35.03 -9.03
C HIS A 245 15.50 34.76 -10.53
N THR A 246 16.35 33.86 -11.05
CA THR A 246 16.42 33.53 -12.48
C THR A 246 15.14 32.89 -13.02
N TRP A 247 14.32 32.29 -12.16
CA TRP A 247 13.03 31.70 -12.51
C TRP A 247 11.87 32.68 -12.46
N ASN A 248 12.07 33.91 -11.98
CA ASN A 248 10.98 34.86 -11.84
C ASN A 248 10.61 35.55 -13.17
N THR A 249 9.33 35.92 -13.31
CA THR A 249 8.88 36.79 -14.41
C THR A 249 8.77 38.24 -13.98
N LYS A 250 8.53 39.13 -14.93
CA LYS A 250 8.21 40.54 -14.66
C LYS A 250 6.86 40.73 -13.94
N LEU A 251 6.01 39.70 -13.89
CA LEU A 251 4.71 39.71 -13.22
C LEU A 251 4.80 39.30 -11.76
N CYS A 252 5.98 38.88 -11.30
CA CYS A 252 6.24 38.57 -9.89
C CYS A 252 6.18 39.84 -9.04
N THR A 253 5.42 39.83 -7.95
CA THR A 253 5.34 40.95 -7.01
C THR A 253 5.64 40.52 -5.58
N ASP A 254 6.59 41.22 -4.94
CA ASP A 254 6.91 41.07 -3.52
C ASP A 254 6.02 41.95 -2.62
N GLN A 255 5.17 42.81 -3.19
CA GLN A 255 4.38 43.77 -2.43
C GLN A 255 3.06 43.20 -1.93
N ASP A 256 2.87 43.26 -0.61
CA ASP A 256 1.58 43.10 0.07
C ASP A 256 0.80 44.44 -0.03
N GLY A 257 -0.11 44.61 -1.02
CA GLY A 257 -0.97 45.81 -1.06
C GLY A 257 -1.75 46.10 -2.37
N LEU A 258 -2.76 46.98 -2.26
CA LEU A 258 -3.87 47.35 -3.17
C LEU A 258 -3.61 47.59 -4.67
N ASN A 259 -2.37 47.52 -5.17
CA ASN A 259 -2.01 47.70 -6.60
C ASN A 259 -1.51 46.40 -7.25
N VAL A 260 -1.88 45.24 -6.70
CA VAL A 260 -1.66 43.94 -7.36
C VAL A 260 -2.66 43.82 -8.51
N SER A 261 -2.15 43.78 -9.74
CA SER A 261 -2.98 43.47 -10.90
C SER A 261 -3.47 42.03 -10.79
N ALA A 262 -4.67 41.71 -11.25
CA ALA A 262 -5.19 40.33 -11.26
C ALA A 262 -4.31 39.32 -12.04
N LEU A 263 -3.29 39.80 -12.75
CA LEU A 263 -2.32 39.03 -13.52
C LEU A 263 -0.94 38.88 -12.83
N SER A 264 -0.79 39.41 -11.62
CA SER A 264 0.46 39.33 -10.86
C SER A 264 0.56 38.01 -10.08
N HIS A 265 1.78 37.49 -9.95
CA HIS A 265 2.04 36.21 -9.29
C HIS A 265 2.86 36.42 -8.01
N SER A 266 2.60 35.61 -6.98
CA SER A 266 3.43 35.62 -5.77
C SER A 266 4.79 34.93 -6.01
N PRO A 267 5.86 35.35 -5.30
CA PRO A 267 7.18 34.71 -5.42
C PRO A 267 7.13 33.21 -5.09
N ALA A 268 6.26 32.80 -4.17
CA ALA A 268 6.05 31.39 -3.84
C ALA A 268 5.37 30.59 -4.95
N SER A 269 4.35 31.15 -5.60
CA SER A 269 3.70 30.52 -6.76
C SER A 269 4.69 30.37 -7.93
N GLU A 270 5.45 31.43 -8.25
CA GLU A 270 6.46 31.36 -9.30
C GLU A 270 7.60 30.41 -8.96
N TYR A 271 8.05 30.37 -7.70
CA TYR A 271 9.05 29.41 -7.27
C TYR A 271 8.55 27.98 -7.49
N PHE A 272 7.32 27.66 -7.09
CA PHE A 272 6.78 26.31 -7.28
C PHE A 272 6.63 25.96 -8.77
N HIS A 273 5.93 26.80 -9.55
CA HIS A 273 5.64 26.49 -10.95
C HIS A 273 6.85 26.60 -11.87
N ARG A 274 7.69 27.63 -11.69
CA ARG A 274 8.81 27.92 -12.59
C ARG A 274 10.16 27.47 -12.07
N GLY A 275 10.38 27.57 -10.78
CA GLY A 275 11.58 27.11 -10.10
C GLY A 275 11.59 25.60 -9.94
N VAL A 276 10.64 25.03 -9.18
CA VAL A 276 10.60 23.62 -8.79
C VAL A 276 10.14 22.73 -9.93
N LEU A 277 8.95 22.99 -10.47
CA LEU A 277 8.29 22.13 -11.48
C LEU A 277 8.76 22.41 -12.92
N GLU A 278 9.26 23.61 -13.20
CA GLU A 278 9.61 24.08 -14.55
C GLU A 278 8.46 23.92 -15.57
N MET A 279 7.22 24.11 -15.11
CA MET A 279 6.00 23.83 -15.89
C MET A 279 5.92 24.61 -17.20
N GLN A 280 6.52 25.81 -17.26
CA GLN A 280 6.64 26.65 -18.46
C GLN A 280 7.38 25.99 -19.63
N ARG A 281 8.14 24.92 -19.39
CA ARG A 281 8.89 24.20 -20.45
C ARG A 281 8.01 23.21 -21.21
N SER A 282 6.84 22.86 -20.68
CA SER A 282 5.91 21.92 -21.29
C SER A 282 4.67 22.65 -21.79
N PRO A 283 4.29 22.52 -23.08
CA PRO A 283 3.03 23.05 -23.60
C PRO A 283 1.81 22.20 -23.17
N GLY A 284 2.00 21.08 -22.47
CA GLY A 284 0.94 20.20 -21.99
C GLY A 284 1.35 18.72 -21.99
N LEU A 285 0.41 17.84 -21.68
CA LEU A 285 0.68 16.39 -21.50
C LEU A 285 1.29 15.69 -22.72
N HIS A 286 1.00 16.21 -23.93
CA HIS A 286 1.53 15.71 -25.20
C HIS A 286 3.06 15.86 -25.30
N ASP A 287 3.63 16.85 -24.61
CA ASP A 287 5.07 17.11 -24.58
C ASP A 287 5.46 17.58 -23.18
N MET A 288 5.79 16.62 -22.31
CA MET A 288 6.20 16.89 -20.93
C MET A 288 7.66 17.34 -20.82
N GLY A 289 8.44 17.27 -21.90
CA GLY A 289 9.88 17.48 -21.86
C GLY A 289 10.63 16.41 -21.04
N PHE A 290 11.89 16.72 -20.68
CA PHE A 290 12.74 15.82 -19.91
C PHE A 290 12.49 15.95 -18.39
N PRO A 291 12.56 14.85 -17.62
CA PRO A 291 12.47 14.90 -16.18
C PRO A 291 13.57 15.77 -15.57
N LYS A 292 13.17 16.69 -14.68
CA LYS A 292 14.11 17.54 -13.95
C LYS A 292 14.95 16.70 -12.99
N TRP A 293 16.26 16.67 -13.20
CA TRP A 293 17.15 15.73 -12.52
C TRP A 293 17.17 15.88 -10.99
N GLN A 294 16.96 17.09 -10.44
CA GLN A 294 16.88 17.28 -8.99
C GLN A 294 15.67 16.56 -8.39
N LEU A 295 14.51 16.62 -9.07
CA LEU A 295 13.30 15.91 -8.63
C LEU A 295 13.45 14.40 -8.81
N VAL A 296 14.14 13.96 -9.86
CA VAL A 296 14.50 12.54 -10.05
C VAL A 296 15.36 12.05 -8.90
N LEU A 297 16.35 12.83 -8.46
CA LEU A 297 17.19 12.49 -7.31
C LEU A 297 16.36 12.41 -6.02
N CYS A 298 15.51 13.42 -5.74
CA CYS A 298 14.61 13.38 -4.59
C CYS A 298 13.69 12.15 -4.61
N LEU A 299 13.14 11.80 -5.78
CA LEU A 299 12.28 10.63 -5.95
C LEU A 299 13.06 9.33 -5.71
N ALA A 300 14.29 9.23 -6.23
CA ALA A 300 15.17 8.08 -5.99
C ALA A 300 15.49 7.93 -4.49
N THR A 301 15.72 9.03 -3.77
CA THR A 301 15.90 9.03 -2.31
C THR A 301 14.64 8.53 -1.59
N VAL A 302 13.46 9.00 -1.98
CA VAL A 302 12.18 8.54 -1.41
C VAL A 302 12.01 7.03 -1.60
N TYR A 303 12.19 6.50 -2.81
CA TYR A 303 12.10 5.06 -3.05
C TYR A 303 13.15 4.26 -2.30
N SER A 304 14.36 4.79 -2.14
CA SER A 304 15.41 4.17 -1.32
C SER A 304 15.00 4.09 0.15
N MET A 305 14.43 5.17 0.70
CA MET A 305 13.90 5.19 2.07
C MET A 305 12.74 4.21 2.26
N LEU A 306 11.82 4.14 1.29
CA LEU A 306 10.70 3.18 1.31
C LEU A 306 11.20 1.74 1.27
N TYR A 307 12.16 1.44 0.38
CA TYR A 307 12.76 0.11 0.29
C TYR A 307 13.40 -0.29 1.62
N LEU A 308 14.23 0.57 2.22
CA LEU A 308 14.86 0.31 3.51
C LEU A 308 13.82 0.12 4.63
N SER A 309 12.73 0.89 4.59
CA SER A 309 11.64 0.79 5.57
C SER A 309 10.88 -0.54 5.47
N LEU A 310 10.73 -1.07 4.25
CA LEU A 310 9.97 -2.28 3.95
C LEU A 310 10.82 -3.56 3.84
N PHE A 311 12.15 -3.45 3.82
CA PHE A 311 13.06 -4.56 3.48
C PHE A 311 12.89 -5.82 4.33
N LYS A 312 12.55 -5.68 5.62
CA LYS A 312 12.23 -6.82 6.52
C LYS A 312 10.73 -6.97 6.82
N GLY A 313 9.87 -6.49 5.91
CA GLY A 313 8.42 -6.56 6.05
C GLY A 313 7.87 -5.78 7.25
N VAL A 314 6.89 -6.39 7.95
CA VAL A 314 6.17 -5.78 9.09
C VAL A 314 7.07 -5.49 10.30
N LYS A 315 8.18 -6.22 10.44
CA LYS A 315 9.15 -6.03 11.54
C LYS A 315 9.95 -4.74 11.40
N SER A 316 10.29 -4.34 10.17
CA SER A 316 11.00 -3.08 9.90
C SER A 316 10.03 -1.89 9.82
N SER A 317 8.98 -2.03 9.03
CA SER A 317 7.98 -0.97 8.85
C SER A 317 7.30 -0.58 10.17
N GLY A 318 6.98 -1.57 11.01
CA GLY A 318 6.43 -1.36 12.35
C GLY A 318 7.35 -0.58 13.29
N LYS A 319 8.66 -0.46 13.01
CA LYS A 319 9.58 0.40 13.78
C LYS A 319 9.74 1.78 13.17
N VAL A 320 9.80 1.88 11.85
CA VAL A 320 9.84 3.16 11.15
C VAL A 320 8.59 3.99 11.44
N VAL A 321 7.42 3.34 11.54
CA VAL A 321 6.15 4.04 11.77
C VAL A 321 6.06 4.79 13.10
N TRP A 322 6.84 4.39 14.11
CA TRP A 322 6.89 5.14 15.37
C TRP A 322 7.35 6.57 15.16
N ILE A 323 8.20 6.82 14.16
CA ILE A 323 8.63 8.17 13.80
C ILE A 323 7.62 8.77 12.81
N THR A 324 7.31 8.07 11.72
CA THR A 324 6.52 8.66 10.63
C THR A 324 5.07 8.95 11.01
N ALA A 325 4.46 8.18 11.91
CA ALA A 325 3.10 8.43 12.38
C ALA A 325 3.04 9.43 13.54
N THR A 326 4.09 9.58 14.37
CA THR A 326 4.04 10.47 15.55
C THR A 326 4.59 11.88 15.26
N MET A 327 5.63 12.00 14.43
CA MET A 327 6.24 13.29 14.09
C MET A 327 5.26 14.32 13.52
N PRO A 328 4.29 13.95 12.65
CA PRO A 328 3.29 14.90 12.17
C PRO A 328 2.53 15.60 13.31
N TYR A 329 2.19 14.89 14.39
CA TYR A 329 1.50 15.50 15.54
C TYR A 329 2.37 16.50 16.29
N VAL A 330 3.67 16.23 16.41
CA VAL A 330 4.63 17.16 17.02
C VAL A 330 4.72 18.43 16.18
N VAL A 331 4.91 18.28 14.86
CA VAL A 331 5.03 19.41 13.93
C VAL A 331 3.74 20.22 13.89
N LEU A 332 2.58 19.57 13.73
CA LEU A 332 1.29 20.24 13.70
C LEU A 332 0.99 20.98 15.03
N SER A 333 1.41 20.43 16.17
CA SER A 333 1.26 21.11 17.46
C SER A 333 2.12 22.37 17.57
N ILE A 334 3.38 22.31 17.11
CA ILE A 334 4.27 23.48 17.06
C ILE A 334 3.68 24.54 16.13
N LEU A 335 3.23 24.14 14.94
CA LEU A 335 2.60 25.04 13.98
C LEU A 335 1.30 25.64 14.53
N LEU A 336 0.49 24.87 15.26
CA LEU A 336 -0.72 25.40 15.90
C LEU A 336 -0.38 26.47 16.94
N VAL A 337 0.55 26.18 17.85
CA VAL A 337 0.97 27.14 18.88
C VAL A 337 1.52 28.40 18.22
N ARG A 338 2.36 28.26 17.18
CA ARG A 338 2.86 29.40 16.43
C ARG A 338 1.75 30.16 15.71
N GLY A 339 0.86 29.46 15.01
CA GLY A 339 -0.26 30.04 14.27
C GLY A 339 -1.21 30.85 15.16
N LEU A 340 -1.51 30.35 16.37
CA LEU A 340 -2.34 31.05 17.35
C LEU A 340 -1.72 32.35 17.87
N THR A 341 -0.39 32.49 17.83
CA THR A 341 0.30 33.74 18.23
C THR A 341 0.33 34.80 17.12
N LEU A 342 -0.14 34.50 15.91
CA LEU A 342 -0.13 35.43 14.78
C LEU A 342 -1.37 36.36 14.80
N PRO A 343 -1.22 37.63 14.36
CA PRO A 343 -2.34 38.54 14.26
C PRO A 343 -3.34 38.06 13.20
N GLY A 344 -4.63 38.16 13.48
CA GLY A 344 -5.70 37.72 12.55
C GLY A 344 -5.98 36.21 12.54
N ALA A 345 -5.25 35.39 13.31
CA ALA A 345 -5.47 33.94 13.38
C ALA A 345 -6.91 33.57 13.82
N LEU A 346 -7.50 34.34 14.75
CA LEU A 346 -8.87 34.13 15.22
C LEU A 346 -9.91 34.27 14.11
N SER A 347 -9.71 35.19 13.17
CA SER A 347 -10.61 35.36 12.02
C SER A 347 -10.63 34.11 11.14
N GLY A 348 -9.48 33.46 10.98
CA GLY A 348 -9.39 32.20 10.24
C GLY A 348 -10.10 31.05 10.94
N ILE A 349 -9.93 30.91 12.26
CA ILE A 349 -10.65 29.89 13.05
C ILE A 349 -12.16 30.13 13.03
N GLN A 350 -12.59 31.38 13.16
CA GLN A 350 -14.01 31.74 13.05
C GLN A 350 -14.55 31.35 11.68
N TYR A 351 -13.81 31.66 10.61
CA TYR A 351 -14.21 31.30 9.25
C TYR A 351 -14.29 29.77 9.04
N TYR A 352 -13.38 29.00 9.63
CA TYR A 352 -13.40 27.54 9.60
C TYR A 352 -14.63 26.94 10.28
N LEU A 353 -15.00 27.44 11.47
CA LEU A 353 -16.02 26.84 12.32
C LEU A 353 -17.40 27.48 12.19
N GLN A 354 -17.54 28.63 11.53
CA GLN A 354 -18.81 29.31 11.39
C GLN A 354 -19.81 28.41 10.65
N PRO A 355 -20.89 27.95 11.33
CA PRO A 355 -21.79 26.97 10.76
C PRO A 355 -22.79 27.64 9.82
N ASP A 356 -22.85 27.17 8.58
CA ASP A 356 -23.93 27.50 7.64
C ASP A 356 -24.84 26.29 7.44
N LEU A 357 -25.92 26.24 8.22
CA LEU A 357 -26.88 25.13 8.15
C LEU A 357 -27.66 25.09 6.83
N SER A 358 -27.68 26.17 6.04
CA SER A 358 -28.36 26.17 4.74
C SER A 358 -27.68 25.21 3.77
N LYS A 359 -26.35 25.06 3.88
CA LYS A 359 -25.54 24.14 3.07
C LYS A 359 -25.89 22.67 3.26
N LEU A 360 -26.43 22.28 4.42
CA LEU A 360 -26.83 20.88 4.67
C LEU A 360 -27.99 20.40 3.79
N LYS A 361 -28.73 21.32 3.16
CA LYS A 361 -29.78 20.99 2.19
C LYS A 361 -29.22 20.58 0.82
N GLU A 362 -27.96 20.91 0.54
CA GLU A 362 -27.31 20.59 -0.73
C GLU A 362 -26.80 19.15 -0.70
N THR A 363 -27.27 18.30 -1.63
CA THR A 363 -26.83 16.89 -1.71
C THR A 363 -25.32 16.76 -1.90
N GLN A 364 -24.68 17.70 -2.60
CA GLN A 364 -23.24 17.68 -2.84
C GLN A 364 -22.42 17.69 -1.54
N VAL A 365 -22.92 18.36 -0.49
CA VAL A 365 -22.24 18.41 0.82
C VAL A 365 -22.14 17.01 1.44
N TRP A 366 -23.18 16.19 1.28
CA TRP A 366 -23.20 14.81 1.78
C TRP A 366 -22.31 13.89 0.95
N VAL A 367 -22.27 14.08 -0.38
CA VAL A 367 -21.37 13.34 -1.28
C VAL A 367 -19.92 13.66 -0.95
N ASP A 368 -19.59 14.94 -0.79
CA ASP A 368 -18.24 15.38 -0.42
C ASP A 368 -17.81 14.82 0.94
N ALA A 369 -18.72 14.79 1.93
CA ALA A 369 -18.48 14.18 3.23
C ALA A 369 -18.19 12.67 3.13
N ALA A 370 -19.00 11.94 2.36
CA ALA A 370 -18.80 10.51 2.13
C ALA A 370 -17.46 10.23 1.45
N VAL A 371 -17.20 10.91 0.32
CA VAL A 371 -15.94 10.79 -0.43
C VAL A 371 -14.75 11.09 0.48
N GLN A 372 -14.81 12.19 1.25
CA GLN A 372 -13.72 12.56 2.15
C GLN A 372 -13.43 11.47 3.18
N ILE A 373 -14.45 10.93 3.86
CA ILE A 373 -14.19 9.94 4.91
C ILE A 373 -13.74 8.59 4.36
N PHE A 374 -14.28 8.16 3.21
CA PHE A 374 -13.87 6.90 2.58
C PHE A 374 -12.41 6.94 2.12
N TYR A 375 -11.99 8.01 1.45
CA TYR A 375 -10.59 8.18 1.04
C TYR A 375 -9.66 8.44 2.22
N SER A 376 -10.12 9.14 3.26
CA SER A 376 -9.30 9.44 4.43
C SER A 376 -9.05 8.20 5.29
N VAL A 377 -10.06 7.37 5.59
CA VAL A 377 -9.81 6.12 6.32
C VAL A 377 -9.07 5.11 5.44
N GLY A 378 -9.25 5.17 4.11
CA GLY A 378 -8.61 4.23 3.18
C GLY A 378 -9.24 2.83 3.22
N ALA A 379 -10.54 2.75 3.51
CA ALA A 379 -11.28 1.48 3.47
C ALA A 379 -11.48 1.00 2.03
N GLY A 380 -11.28 -0.29 1.78
CA GLY A 380 -11.49 -0.94 0.48
C GLY A 380 -10.26 -1.03 -0.42
N PHE A 381 -9.10 -0.49 0.00
CA PHE A 381 -7.85 -0.55 -0.77
C PHE A 381 -7.03 -1.82 -0.51
N GLY A 382 -7.44 -2.67 0.44
CA GLY A 382 -6.74 -3.92 0.76
C GLY A 382 -5.49 -3.75 1.64
N VAL A 383 -5.13 -2.51 2.01
CA VAL A 383 -3.99 -2.22 2.88
C VAL A 383 -4.29 -2.59 4.32
N HIS A 384 -5.45 -2.18 4.85
CA HIS A 384 -5.91 -2.54 6.18
C HIS A 384 -6.06 -4.06 6.32
N LEU A 385 -6.61 -4.71 5.29
CA LEU A 385 -6.69 -6.16 5.20
C LEU A 385 -5.30 -6.80 5.28
N SER A 386 -4.35 -6.27 4.51
CA SER A 386 -2.97 -6.75 4.50
C SER A 386 -2.31 -6.58 5.87
N TYR A 387 -2.46 -5.42 6.53
CA TYR A 387 -1.91 -5.20 7.87
C TYR A 387 -2.55 -6.10 8.92
N ALA A 388 -3.88 -6.24 8.89
CA ALA A 388 -4.61 -7.10 9.83
C ALA A 388 -4.25 -8.58 9.67
N SER A 389 -3.88 -9.03 8.46
CA SER A 389 -3.47 -10.42 8.22
C SER A 389 -2.24 -10.89 9.01
N TYR A 390 -1.43 -9.96 9.53
CA TYR A 390 -0.27 -10.24 10.39
C TYR A 390 -0.59 -10.14 11.89
N ASN A 391 -1.83 -9.79 12.29
CA ASN A 391 -2.22 -9.79 13.69
C ASN A 391 -2.41 -11.21 14.24
N SER A 392 -2.33 -11.38 15.55
CA SER A 392 -2.78 -12.62 16.20
C SER A 392 -4.30 -12.76 16.07
N PHE A 393 -4.79 -14.00 16.05
CA PHE A 393 -6.22 -14.29 15.88
C PHE A 393 -7.09 -13.63 16.96
N HIS A 394 -6.61 -13.64 18.20
CA HIS A 394 -7.32 -13.08 19.36
C HIS A 394 -7.09 -11.57 19.60
N ASN A 395 -6.42 -10.86 18.69
CA ASN A 395 -6.26 -9.41 18.83
C ASN A 395 -7.61 -8.69 18.71
N ASN A 396 -7.82 -7.65 19.53
CA ASN A 396 -9.07 -6.89 19.52
C ASN A 396 -9.10 -5.86 18.38
N CYS A 397 -9.40 -6.31 17.17
CA CYS A 397 -9.52 -5.46 15.99
C CYS A 397 -10.67 -4.45 16.06
N TYR A 398 -11.69 -4.67 16.90
CA TYR A 398 -12.78 -3.71 17.10
C TYR A 398 -12.27 -2.44 17.77
N ARG A 399 -11.50 -2.58 18.87
CA ARG A 399 -10.85 -1.45 19.53
C ARG A 399 -9.94 -0.72 18.57
N ASP A 400 -9.12 -1.45 17.82
CA ASP A 400 -8.16 -0.85 16.88
C ASP A 400 -8.88 -0.08 15.76
N CYS A 401 -10.00 -0.59 15.26
CA CYS A 401 -10.85 0.10 14.30
C CYS A 401 -11.38 1.44 14.84
N ILE A 402 -12.00 1.42 16.02
CA ILE A 402 -12.62 2.63 16.60
C ILE A 402 -11.55 3.68 16.93
N VAL A 403 -10.43 3.26 17.53
CA VAL A 403 -9.33 4.17 17.86
C VAL A 403 -8.76 4.80 16.60
N THR A 404 -8.47 4.01 15.56
CA THR A 404 -7.92 4.55 14.31
C THR A 404 -8.87 5.50 13.61
N ALA A 405 -10.16 5.17 13.55
CA ALA A 405 -11.18 6.05 12.97
C ALA A 405 -11.28 7.38 13.73
N CYS A 406 -11.31 7.35 15.07
CA CYS A 406 -11.34 8.54 15.89
C CYS A 406 -10.07 9.39 15.75
N VAL A 407 -8.89 8.77 15.76
CA VAL A 407 -7.61 9.47 15.58
C VAL A 407 -7.56 10.12 14.20
N ASN A 408 -7.92 9.41 13.14
CA ASN A 408 -7.95 9.96 11.78
C ASN A 408 -8.85 11.21 11.66
N SER A 409 -10.07 11.14 12.18
CA SER A 409 -10.99 12.28 12.18
C SER A 409 -10.52 13.42 13.09
N PHE A 410 -9.97 13.11 14.26
CA PHE A 410 -9.38 14.11 15.14
C PHE A 410 -8.21 14.83 14.45
N THR A 411 -7.33 14.11 13.78
CA THR A 411 -6.19 14.71 13.07
C THR A 411 -6.64 15.63 11.94
N SER A 412 -7.68 15.24 11.21
CA SER A 412 -8.31 16.09 10.19
C SER A 412 -8.90 17.38 10.78
N PHE A 413 -9.57 17.26 11.92
CA PHE A 413 -10.15 18.41 12.60
C PHE A 413 -9.07 19.34 13.17
N PHE A 414 -8.03 18.75 13.77
CA PHE A 414 -6.87 19.43 14.36
C PHE A 414 -6.03 20.16 13.31
N SER A 415 -5.72 19.52 12.18
CA SER A 415 -5.03 20.15 11.05
C SER A 415 -5.81 21.33 10.49
N GLY A 416 -7.15 21.30 10.56
CA GLY A 416 -8.01 22.43 10.20
C GLY A 416 -7.68 23.69 11.00
N PHE A 417 -7.50 23.59 12.32
CA PHE A 417 -7.05 24.73 13.11
C PHE A 417 -5.66 25.21 12.68
N VAL A 418 -4.72 24.29 12.41
CA VAL A 418 -3.38 24.66 11.94
C VAL A 418 -3.50 25.47 10.65
N ILE A 419 -4.12 24.94 9.60
CA ILE A 419 -4.22 25.63 8.30
C ILE A 419 -4.95 26.97 8.42
N PHE A 420 -6.09 27.01 9.12
CA PHE A 420 -6.89 28.22 9.18
C PHE A 420 -6.29 29.33 10.03
N THR A 421 -5.45 29.04 11.02
CA THR A 421 -4.68 30.09 11.72
C THR A 421 -3.73 30.82 10.77
N TYR A 422 -3.04 30.10 9.88
CA TYR A 422 -2.15 30.69 8.88
C TYR A 422 -2.93 31.40 7.75
N LEU A 423 -4.03 30.82 7.27
CA LEU A 423 -4.91 31.51 6.29
C LEU A 423 -5.48 32.82 6.86
N GLY A 424 -5.88 32.84 8.14
CA GLY A 424 -6.34 34.05 8.82
C GLY A 424 -5.26 35.12 8.93
N PHE A 425 -4.03 34.71 9.27
CA PHE A 425 -2.87 35.61 9.27
C PHE A 425 -2.57 36.17 7.88
N MET A 426 -2.58 35.34 6.84
CA MET A 426 -2.34 35.77 5.45
C MET A 426 -3.41 36.77 4.98
N SER A 427 -4.69 36.48 5.23
CA SER A 427 -5.81 37.39 4.97
C SER A 427 -5.64 38.73 5.69
N HIS A 428 -5.24 38.72 6.96
CA HIS A 428 -5.01 39.93 7.73
C HIS A 428 -3.82 40.76 7.21
N LYS A 429 -2.72 40.10 6.82
CA LYS A 429 -1.51 40.76 6.32
C LYS A 429 -1.70 41.35 4.92
N GLN A 430 -2.38 40.63 4.04
CA GLN A 430 -2.62 41.04 2.65
C GLN A 430 -3.84 41.97 2.52
N GLY A 431 -4.70 42.06 3.54
CA GLY A 431 -5.92 42.87 3.51
C GLY A 431 -7.00 42.32 2.57
N VAL A 432 -6.89 41.06 2.15
CA VAL A 432 -7.86 40.38 1.28
C VAL A 432 -8.78 39.46 2.09
N HIS A 433 -9.96 39.18 1.56
CA HIS A 433 -10.90 38.29 2.25
C HIS A 433 -10.36 36.85 2.24
N ILE A 434 -10.52 36.14 3.36
CA ILE A 434 -9.99 34.77 3.53
C ILE A 434 -10.47 33.77 2.45
N LYS A 435 -11.62 34.04 1.84
CA LYS A 435 -12.14 33.27 0.69
C LYS A 435 -11.17 33.23 -0.47
N ASP A 436 -10.57 34.37 -0.79
CA ASP A 436 -9.72 34.54 -1.97
C ASP A 436 -8.35 33.87 -1.73
N VAL A 437 -7.82 34.00 -0.51
CA VAL A 437 -6.57 33.35 -0.06
C VAL A 437 -6.70 31.83 0.04
N ALA A 438 -7.90 31.30 0.34
CA ALA A 438 -8.13 29.86 0.45
C ALA A 438 -8.38 29.18 -0.92
N THR A 439 -8.44 29.98 -2.00
CA THR A 439 -8.62 29.51 -3.37
C THR A 439 -7.42 29.71 -4.28
N GLU A 440 -6.46 30.55 -3.89
CA GLU A 440 -5.09 30.58 -4.44
C GLU A 440 -4.26 29.40 -3.90
#